data_AF-A0AAD4K1J9-F1
#
_entry.id   AF-A0AAD4K1J9-F1
#
_cell.length_a   1.000
_cell.length_b   1.000
_cell.length_c   1.000
_cell.angle_alpha   90.00
_cell.angle_beta   90.00
_cell.angle_gamma   90.00
#
_symmetry.space_group_name_H-M   'P 1'
#
loop_
_entity.id
_entity.type
_entity.pdbx_description
1 polymer ?
#
loop_
_entity_poly.entity_id
_entity_poly.type
_entity_poly.pdbx_seq_one_letter_code
_entity_poly.pdbx_strand_id
1 'polypeptide(L)' 'VPFDFDTLHLPCDMDQRGTNELIHAFPNHCIWIWNNRFVHEGYYRVYKTYQLEAFFFGQYYERLRRFEVDPHTWDYSL' A
#
# COMPACT_ATOMS: atom_id res chain seq x y z
N VAL A 1 15.11 2.33 -14.04
CA VAL A 1 15.02 1.02 -13.37
C VAL A 1 13.94 0.25 -14.11
N PRO A 2 14.22 -0.87 -14.81
CA PRO A 2 13.11 -1.67 -15.32
C PRO A 2 12.52 -2.39 -14.10
N PHE A 3 11.26 -2.12 -13.78
CA PHE A 3 10.53 -2.92 -12.81
C PHE A 3 10.33 -4.29 -13.43
N ASP A 4 11.24 -5.21 -13.14
CA ASP A 4 11.02 -6.63 -13.37
C ASP A 4 9.87 -7.09 -12.47
N PHE A 5 9.35 -8.30 -12.76
CA PHE A 5 8.20 -8.84 -12.06
C PHE A 5 8.42 -8.83 -10.53
N ASP A 6 9.60 -9.26 -10.08
CA ASP A 6 9.91 -9.33 -8.66
C ASP A 6 9.93 -7.95 -8.01
N THR A 7 10.63 -6.97 -8.60
CA THR A 7 10.71 -5.62 -8.03
C THR A 7 9.36 -4.91 -8.03
N LEU A 8 8.52 -5.15 -9.05
CA LEU A 8 7.19 -4.55 -9.17
C LEU A 8 6.23 -4.99 -8.06
N HIS A 9 6.39 -6.20 -7.55
CA HIS A 9 5.52 -6.79 -6.53
C HIS A 9 6.15 -6.75 -5.13
N LEU A 10 7.26 -6.01 -4.96
CA LEU A 10 7.83 -5.79 -3.64
C LEU A 10 6.88 -4.95 -2.78
N PRO A 11 6.80 -5.27 -1.47
CA PRO A 11 5.85 -4.61 -0.56
C PRO A 11 6.16 -3.12 -0.44
N CYS A 12 5.14 -2.32 -0.72
CA CYS A 12 5.24 -0.87 -0.75
C CYS A 12 3.89 -0.25 -0.34
N ASP A 13 3.75 0.18 0.92
CA ASP A 13 2.46 0.56 1.52
C ASP A 13 1.99 1.97 1.09
N MET A 14 1.78 2.17 -0.22
CA MET A 14 1.47 3.46 -0.83
C MET A 14 0.02 3.93 -0.61
N ASP A 15 -0.85 3.08 -0.07
CA ASP A 15 -2.25 3.41 0.21
C ASP A 15 -2.47 4.00 1.61
N GLN A 16 -1.43 4.06 2.44
CA GLN A 16 -1.55 4.54 3.80
C GLN A 16 -1.93 6.03 3.87
N ARG A 17 -2.78 6.40 4.84
CA ARG A 17 -2.99 7.83 5.15
C ARG A 17 -1.70 8.43 5.71
N GLY A 18 -1.24 9.52 5.09
CA GLY A 18 0.00 10.19 5.50
C GLY A 18 1.24 9.70 4.77
N THR A 19 1.12 8.95 3.68
CA THR A 19 2.26 8.53 2.84
C THR A 19 3.20 9.68 2.49
N ASN A 20 2.70 10.89 2.28
CA ASN A 20 3.53 12.08 2.02
C ASN A 20 4.57 12.34 3.12
N GLU A 21 4.25 12.07 4.38
CA GLU A 21 5.12 12.28 5.54
C GLU A 21 6.02 11.05 5.79
N LEU A 22 5.49 9.86 5.49
CA LEU A 22 6.14 8.58 5.77
C LEU A 22 7.02 8.07 4.63
N ILE A 23 6.93 8.64 3.43
CA ILE A 23 7.62 8.13 2.24
C ILE A 23 9.14 8.03 2.45
N HIS A 24 9.71 8.93 3.26
CA HIS A 24 11.14 8.93 3.57
C HIS A 24 11.62 7.69 4.35
N ALA A 25 10.70 6.99 5.03
CA ALA A 25 10.97 5.76 5.74
C ALA A 25 10.78 4.51 4.87
N PHE A 26 10.31 4.65 3.63
CA PHE A 26 10.04 3.51 2.76
C PHE A 26 11.32 3.00 2.09
N PRO A 27 11.32 1.76 1.57
CA PRO A 27 12.42 1.25 0.77
C PRO A 27 12.76 2.14 -0.43
N ASN A 28 14.01 2.10 -0.88
CA ASN A 28 14.50 2.97 -1.97
C ASN A 28 13.67 2.88 -3.26
N HIS A 29 13.16 1.69 -3.62
CA HIS A 29 12.35 1.50 -4.82
C HIS A 29 10.99 2.24 -4.72
N CYS A 30 10.38 2.24 -3.53
CA CYS A 30 9.16 2.99 -3.22
C CYS A 30 9.38 4.49 -3.33
N ILE A 31 10.46 5.00 -2.70
CA ILE A 31 10.82 6.43 -2.76
C ILE A 31 11.04 6.86 -4.20
N TRP A 32 11.74 6.04 -4.99
CA TRP A 32 12.01 6.35 -6.38
C TRP A 32 10.72 6.42 -7.21
N ILE A 33 9.81 5.47 -7.06
CA ILE A 33 8.53 5.50 -7.77
C ILE A 33 7.67 6.65 -7.33
N TRP A 34 7.62 6.93 -6.02
CA TRP A 34 6.91 8.10 -5.52
C TRP A 34 7.37 9.37 -6.20
N ASN A 35 8.68 9.61 -6.26
CA ASN A 35 9.23 10.82 -6.85
C ASN A 35 9.01 10.91 -8.37
N ASN A 36 8.94 9.77 -9.07
CA ASN A 36 8.82 9.72 -10.53
C ASN A 36 7.40 9.40 -11.03
N ARG A 37 6.40 9.28 -10.15
CA ARG A 37 5.05 8.77 -10.46
C ARG A 37 4.30 9.50 -11.57
N PHE A 38 4.65 10.74 -11.88
CA PHE A 38 3.99 11.57 -12.90
C PHE A 38 4.86 11.89 -14.12
N VAL A 39 6.05 11.27 -14.24
CA VAL A 39 6.97 11.56 -15.35
C VAL A 39 6.47 10.94 -16.67
N HIS A 40 5.89 9.74 -16.63
CA HIS A 40 5.27 9.10 -17.79
C HIS A 40 4.24 8.04 -17.37
N GLU A 41 3.41 7.57 -18.33
CA GLU A 41 2.32 6.64 -18.07
C GLU A 41 2.77 5.34 -17.41
N GLY A 42 3.83 4.70 -17.91
CA GLY A 42 4.40 3.49 -17.30
C GLY A 42 4.73 3.63 -15.80
N TYR A 43 5.33 4.74 -15.35
CA TYR A 43 5.60 4.95 -13.92
C TYR A 43 4.33 5.20 -13.12
N TYR A 44 3.34 5.86 -13.71
CA TYR A 44 2.03 6.01 -13.08
C TYR A 44 1.34 4.65 -12.89
N ARG A 45 1.44 3.75 -13.88
CA ARG A 45 0.93 2.38 -13.76
C ARG A 45 1.62 1.62 -12.62
N VAL A 46 2.95 1.66 -12.55
CA VAL A 46 3.71 1.05 -11.45
C VAL A 46 3.29 1.60 -10.09
N TYR A 47 3.18 2.93 -9.96
CA TYR A 47 2.69 3.58 -8.75
C TYR A 47 1.29 3.10 -8.35
N LYS A 48 0.37 2.97 -9.32
CA LYS A 48 -0.99 2.45 -9.08
C LYS A 48 -1.00 0.97 -8.72
N THR A 49 -0.09 0.15 -9.25
CA THR A 49 0.08 -1.25 -8.84
C THR A 49 0.46 -1.32 -7.36
N TYR A 50 1.47 -0.57 -6.91
CA TYR A 50 1.84 -0.54 -5.50
C TYR A 50 0.70 -0.07 -4.60
N GLN A 51 -0.06 0.96 -5.02
CA GLN A 51 -1.21 1.41 -4.25
C GLN A 51 -2.30 0.34 -4.15
N LEU A 52 -2.57 -0.37 -5.25
CA LEU A 52 -3.58 -1.43 -5.28
C LEU A 52 -3.17 -2.62 -4.40
N GLU A 53 -1.91 -3.04 -4.49
CA GLU A 53 -1.38 -4.14 -3.69
C GLU A 53 -1.31 -3.78 -2.20
N ALA A 54 -0.90 -2.56 -1.87
CA ALA A 54 -0.93 -2.04 -0.51
C ALA A 54 -2.35 -2.04 0.08
N PHE A 55 -3.35 -1.64 -0.70
CA PHE A 55 -4.73 -1.72 -0.28
C PHE A 55 -5.11 -3.18 0.00
N PHE A 56 -5.01 -4.05 -1.01
CA PHE A 56 -5.51 -5.42 -0.92
C PHE A 56 -4.78 -6.28 0.10
N PHE A 57 -3.46 -6.20 0.19
CA PHE A 57 -2.64 -7.06 1.06
C PHE A 57 -2.21 -6.40 2.37
N GLY A 58 -2.32 -5.07 2.47
CA GLY A 58 -2.03 -4.33 3.69
C GLY A 58 -3.31 -4.03 4.47
N GLN A 59 -3.72 -2.77 4.49
CA GLN A 59 -4.72 -2.28 5.43
C GLN A 59 -6.11 -2.92 5.26
N TYR A 60 -6.54 -3.22 4.02
CA TYR A 60 -7.84 -3.85 3.80
C TYR A 60 -7.85 -5.31 4.28
N TYR A 61 -6.81 -6.08 3.95
CA TYR A 61 -6.65 -7.45 4.41
C TYR A 61 -6.63 -7.55 5.94
N GLU A 62 -5.87 -6.69 6.61
CA GLU A 62 -5.81 -6.68 8.08
C GLU A 62 -7.16 -6.33 8.71
N ARG A 63 -7.94 -5.43 8.09
CA ARG A 63 -9.30 -5.11 8.56
C ARG A 63 -10.26 -6.28 8.38
N LEU A 64 -10.22 -6.96 7.23
CA LEU A 64 -11.05 -8.14 7.00
C LEU A 64 -10.70 -9.25 7.99
N ARG A 65 -9.41 -9.49 8.19
CA ARG A 65 -8.93 -10.49 9.16
C ARG A 65 -9.37 -10.18 10.58
N ARG A 66 -9.26 -8.92 11.03
CA ARG A 66 -9.78 -8.51 12.34
C ARG A 66 -11.28 -8.65 12.43
N PHE A 67 -12.01 -8.33 11.37
CA PHE A 67 -13.45 -8.55 11.33
C PHE A 67 -13.82 -10.04 11.47
N GLU A 68 -13.02 -10.96 10.95
CA GLU A 68 -13.28 -12.40 11.11
C GLU A 68 -12.85 -12.96 12.47
N VAL A 69 -11.79 -12.42 13.07
CA VAL A 69 -11.14 -12.98 14.26
C VAL A 69 -11.54 -12.30 15.56
N ASP A 70 -11.76 -10.98 15.55
CA ASP A 70 -12.03 -10.23 16.76
C ASP A 70 -13.44 -10.55 17.27
N PRO A 71 -13.62 -10.76 18.58
CA PRO A 71 -14.93 -11.06 19.15
C PRO A 71 -15.90 -9.90 18.86
N HIS A 72 -17.00 -10.21 18.19
CA HIS A 72 -18.08 -9.24 17.89
C HIS A 72 -18.87 -8.94 19.16
N THR A 73 -18.29 -8.19 20.08
CA THR A 73 -19.02 -7.67 21.23
C THR A 73 -19.91 -6.53 20.75
N TRP A 74 -21.13 -6.85 20.33
CA TRP A 74 -22.19 -5.86 20.26
C TRP A 74 -22.58 -5.55 21.70
N ASP A 75 -22.17 -4.39 22.20
CA ASP A 75 -22.56 -3.93 23.52
C ASP A 75 -24.07 -3.60 23.50
N TYR A 76 -24.90 -4.60 23.80
CA TYR A 76 -26.34 -4.43 23.96
C TYR A 76 -26.70 -4.01 25.40
N SER A 77 -25.73 -3.67 26.24
CA SER A 77 -25.99 -3.17 27.59
C SER A 77 -26.02 -1.64 27.63
N LEU A 78 -27.22 -1.08 27.47
CA LEU A 78 -27.63 0.20 28.06
C LEU A 78 -28.84 -0.02 28.96
#